data_AF-A0A096MHT1-F1
#
_entry.id   AF-A0A096MHT1-F1
#
_cell.length_a   1.000
_cell.length_b   1.000
_cell.length_c   1.000
_cell.angle_alpha   90.00
_cell.angle_beta   90.00
_cell.angle_gamma   90.00
#
_symmetry.space_group_name_H-M   'P 1'
#
loop_
_entity.id
_entity.type
_entity.pdbx_description
1 polymer ?
#
loop_
_entity_poly.entity_id
_entity_poly.type
_entity_poly.pdbx_seq_one_letter_code
_entity_poly.pdbx_strand_id
1 'polypeptide(L)'
;LDAWSLSPDSWEFSLHIGRLLLLQGRSKEALQHVQTGLALRPLNPTLRFFTGLALLQQEQKAGEGTEKEAALFLHQGLEHFVSQRCSESERGKNFLCSQENQDPFDPLSSLNPQFLRGLLTLGQLQQKATLSEKSMTPEQVYHIVAALAARSVSQFVCRSEASRQLEWVLLDAHFALLQRLIQQGEQQAKAAVDTQALVAKRCQALTALIRLTTISPCQELLD
;
A
#
# COMPACT_ATOMS: atom_id res chain seq x y z
N LEU A 1 -32.69 -1.74 -3.03
CA LEU A 1 -32.39 -2.86 -2.11
C LEU A 1 -31.02 -3.34 -2.51
N ASP A 2 -30.01 -2.99 -1.73
CA ASP A 2 -28.62 -3.27 -2.08
C ASP A 2 -28.21 -4.62 -1.48
N ALA A 3 -27.23 -5.31 -2.07
CA ALA A 3 -26.88 -6.69 -1.71
C ALA A 3 -26.59 -6.90 -0.21
N TRP A 4 -26.03 -5.88 0.48
CA TRP A 4 -25.82 -5.93 1.93
C TRP A 4 -27.12 -5.90 2.74
N SER A 5 -28.14 -5.16 2.30
CA SER A 5 -29.45 -5.12 2.99
C SER A 5 -30.18 -6.47 2.96
N LEU A 6 -29.79 -7.35 2.04
CA LEU A 6 -30.32 -8.71 1.93
C LEU A 6 -29.57 -9.72 2.81
N SER A 7 -28.32 -9.40 3.21
CA SER A 7 -27.45 -10.27 4.01
C SER A 7 -26.55 -9.44 4.95
N PRO A 8 -27.14 -8.79 5.98
CA PRO A 8 -26.39 -7.92 6.89
C PRO A 8 -25.31 -8.65 7.70
N ASP A 9 -25.43 -9.97 7.87
CA ASP A 9 -24.49 -10.82 8.60
C ASP A 9 -23.30 -11.31 7.73
N SER A 10 -23.20 -10.88 6.47
CA SER A 10 -22.02 -11.16 5.64
C SER A 10 -20.93 -10.12 5.88
N TRP A 11 -19.82 -10.58 6.44
CA TRP A 11 -18.62 -9.77 6.64
C TRP A 11 -17.97 -9.40 5.30
N GLU A 12 -18.12 -10.24 4.27
CA GLU A 12 -17.63 -10.00 2.91
C GLU A 12 -18.32 -8.79 2.28
N PHE A 13 -19.66 -8.71 2.35
CA PHE A 13 -20.38 -7.53 1.84
C PHE A 13 -20.04 -6.27 2.61
N SER A 14 -19.92 -6.37 3.94
CA SER A 14 -19.48 -5.26 4.78
C SER A 14 -18.09 -4.74 4.38
N LEU A 15 -17.16 -5.66 4.08
CA LEU A 15 -15.83 -5.34 3.56
C LEU A 15 -15.89 -4.67 2.18
N HIS A 16 -16.65 -5.20 1.22
CA HIS A 16 -16.75 -4.65 -0.12
C HIS A 16 -17.35 -3.23 -0.14
N ILE A 17 -18.40 -3.00 0.66
CA ILE A 17 -18.99 -1.66 0.80
C ILE A 17 -17.99 -0.71 1.45
N GLY A 18 -17.34 -1.12 2.54
CA GLY A 18 -16.31 -0.32 3.19
C GLY A 18 -15.20 0.11 2.23
N ARG A 19 -14.68 -0.82 1.43
CA ARG A 19 -13.67 -0.53 0.39
C ARG A 19 -14.15 0.50 -0.63
N LEU A 20 -15.36 0.33 -1.13
CA LEU A 20 -15.96 1.25 -2.12
C LEU A 20 -16.13 2.65 -1.52
N LEU A 21 -16.60 2.75 -0.27
CA LEU A 21 -16.77 4.01 0.43
C LEU A 21 -15.43 4.72 0.68
N LEU A 22 -14.35 3.98 1.00
CA LEU A 22 -13.01 4.56 1.09
C LEU A 22 -12.54 5.15 -0.25
N LEU A 23 -12.79 4.45 -1.37
CA LEU A 23 -12.47 4.96 -2.71
C LEU A 23 -13.29 6.21 -3.06
N GLN A 24 -14.49 6.36 -2.51
CA GLN A 24 -15.34 7.54 -2.65
C GLN A 24 -14.97 8.68 -1.66
N GLY A 25 -13.99 8.49 -0.79
CA GLY A 25 -13.64 9.45 0.27
C GLY A 25 -14.64 9.53 1.41
N ARG A 26 -15.61 8.60 1.49
CA ARG A 26 -16.63 8.52 2.54
C ARG A 26 -16.13 7.69 3.73
N SER A 27 -14.98 8.08 4.28
CA SER A 27 -14.22 7.29 5.25
C SER A 27 -14.97 7.00 6.55
N LYS A 28 -15.81 7.93 7.01
CA LYS A 28 -16.64 7.73 8.23
C LYS A 28 -17.63 6.59 8.08
N GLU A 29 -18.31 6.54 6.93
CA GLU A 29 -19.28 5.48 6.62
C GLU A 29 -18.54 4.17 6.33
N ALA A 30 -17.41 4.25 5.64
CA ALA A 30 -16.55 3.09 5.42
C ALA A 30 -16.15 2.43 6.74
N LEU A 31 -15.74 3.24 7.74
CA LEU A 31 -15.34 2.75 9.06
C LEU A 31 -16.47 1.94 9.71
N GLN A 32 -17.70 2.44 9.67
CA GLN A 32 -18.87 1.75 10.24
C GLN A 32 -19.07 0.36 9.61
N HIS A 33 -18.99 0.27 8.27
CA HIS A 33 -19.16 -0.99 7.56
C HIS A 33 -18.01 -1.97 7.85
N VAL A 34 -16.75 -1.54 7.80
CA VAL A 34 -15.62 -2.44 8.08
C VAL A 34 -15.57 -2.85 9.55
N GLN A 35 -15.99 -1.99 10.50
CA GLN A 35 -16.12 -2.35 11.92
C GLN A 35 -17.22 -3.39 12.14
N THR A 36 -18.35 -3.28 11.44
CA THR A 36 -19.41 -4.29 11.48
C THR A 36 -18.89 -5.65 11.00
N GLY A 37 -18.17 -5.67 9.86
CA GLY A 37 -17.51 -6.88 9.38
C GLY A 37 -16.45 -7.42 10.35
N LEU A 38 -15.66 -6.54 10.97
CA LEU A 38 -14.65 -6.90 11.95
C LEU A 38 -15.27 -7.48 13.23
N ALA A 39 -16.43 -6.99 13.67
CA ALA A 39 -17.15 -7.58 14.80
C ALA A 39 -17.57 -9.04 14.53
N LEU A 40 -17.93 -9.36 13.29
CA LEU A 40 -18.25 -10.72 12.85
C LEU A 40 -16.99 -11.60 12.69
N ARG A 41 -15.87 -11.01 12.24
CA ARG A 41 -14.58 -11.70 12.03
C ARG A 41 -13.40 -10.90 12.60
N PRO A 42 -13.19 -10.92 13.93
CA PRO A 42 -12.20 -10.04 14.59
C PRO A 42 -10.74 -10.29 14.21
N LEU A 43 -10.43 -11.50 13.72
CA LEU A 43 -9.07 -11.92 13.34
C LEU A 43 -8.81 -11.85 11.83
N ASN A 44 -9.78 -11.38 11.03
CA ASN A 44 -9.60 -11.35 9.58
C ASN A 44 -8.62 -10.22 9.17
N PRO A 45 -7.49 -10.56 8.53
CA PRO A 45 -6.43 -9.59 8.23
C PRO A 45 -6.88 -8.53 7.23
N THR A 46 -7.74 -8.90 6.28
CA THR A 46 -8.30 -7.98 5.28
C THR A 46 -9.20 -6.93 5.93
N LEU A 47 -10.15 -7.35 6.79
CA LEU A 47 -11.01 -6.43 7.53
C LEU A 47 -10.21 -5.50 8.43
N ARG A 48 -9.20 -6.01 9.14
CA ARG A 48 -8.29 -5.18 9.94
C ARG A 48 -7.57 -4.15 9.07
N PHE A 49 -6.97 -4.58 7.96
CA PHE A 49 -6.28 -3.69 7.04
C PHE A 49 -7.16 -2.52 6.58
N PHE A 50 -8.39 -2.79 6.13
CA PHE A 50 -9.31 -1.73 5.69
C PHE A 50 -9.89 -0.91 6.85
N THR A 51 -9.96 -1.47 8.06
CA THR A 51 -10.27 -0.69 9.27
C THR A 51 -9.14 0.30 9.57
N GLY A 52 -7.88 -0.13 9.49
CA GLY A 52 -6.73 0.76 9.65
C GLY A 52 -6.72 1.89 8.63
N LEU A 53 -6.99 1.59 7.35
CA LEU A 53 -7.18 2.61 6.32
C LEU A 53 -8.31 3.59 6.65
N ALA A 54 -9.48 3.08 7.07
CA ALA A 54 -10.63 3.91 7.39
C ALA A 54 -10.38 4.84 8.57
N LEU A 55 -9.68 4.37 9.61
CA LEU A 55 -9.27 5.19 10.76
C LEU A 55 -8.41 6.37 10.33
N LEU A 56 -7.43 6.13 9.45
CA LEU A 56 -6.52 7.18 8.97
C LEU A 56 -7.19 8.19 8.04
N GLN A 57 -8.17 7.74 7.24
CA GLN A 57 -8.84 8.59 6.27
C GLN A 57 -10.07 9.32 6.83
N GLN A 58 -10.56 8.94 8.01
CA GLN A 58 -11.69 9.59 8.67
C GLN A 58 -11.31 10.93 9.30
N GLU A 59 -10.11 11.03 9.87
CA GLU A 59 -9.66 12.20 10.61
C GLU A 59 -8.60 12.95 9.82
N GLN A 60 -8.80 14.26 9.61
CA GLN A 60 -7.77 15.11 8.99
C GLN A 60 -6.46 15.13 9.78
N LYS A 61 -6.50 14.81 11.08
CA LYS A 61 -5.35 14.53 11.94
C LYS A 61 -5.75 13.43 12.93
N ALA A 62 -5.44 12.18 12.60
CA ALA A 62 -5.62 11.08 13.52
C ALA A 62 -4.79 11.31 14.79
N GLY A 63 -5.38 11.03 15.96
CA GLY A 63 -4.61 11.04 17.21
C GLY A 63 -3.50 9.99 17.20
N GLU A 64 -2.42 10.19 17.98
CA GLU A 64 -1.27 9.27 18.02
C GLU A 64 -1.69 7.81 18.34
N GLY A 65 -2.68 7.63 19.21
CA GLY A 65 -3.23 6.31 19.51
C GLY A 65 -3.89 5.64 18.30
N THR A 66 -4.71 6.40 17.56
CA THR A 66 -5.37 5.96 16.33
C THR A 66 -4.35 5.64 15.24
N GLU A 67 -3.31 6.47 15.08
CA GLU A 67 -2.22 6.23 14.11
C GLU A 67 -1.46 4.93 14.43
N LYS A 68 -1.16 4.66 15.71
CA LYS A 68 -0.51 3.41 16.13
C LYS A 68 -1.39 2.19 15.89
N GLU A 69 -2.68 2.27 16.23
CA GLU A 69 -3.63 1.19 15.98
C GLU A 69 -3.78 0.89 14.48
N ALA A 70 -3.97 1.94 13.67
CA ALA A 70 -4.08 1.81 12.23
C ALA A 70 -2.80 1.20 11.63
N ALA A 71 -1.62 1.64 12.09
CA ALA A 71 -0.37 1.09 11.61
C ALA A 71 -0.22 -0.40 11.96
N LEU A 72 -0.65 -0.84 13.15
CA LEU A 72 -0.68 -2.26 13.51
C LEU A 72 -1.59 -3.07 12.57
N PHE A 73 -2.79 -2.56 12.26
CA PHE A 73 -3.71 -3.24 11.34
C PHE A 73 -3.18 -3.31 9.91
N LEU A 74 -2.58 -2.23 9.41
CA LEU A 74 -1.94 -2.23 8.10
C LEU A 74 -0.77 -3.23 8.06
N HIS A 75 0.01 -3.29 9.14
CA HIS A 75 1.12 -4.23 9.28
C HIS A 75 0.66 -5.69 9.23
N GLN A 76 -0.40 -6.03 9.95
CA GLN A 76 -0.97 -7.39 9.93
C GLN A 76 -1.47 -7.80 8.54
N GLY A 77 -2.03 -6.86 7.76
CA GLY A 77 -2.39 -7.12 6.36
C GLY A 77 -1.16 -7.40 5.48
N LEU A 78 -0.07 -6.66 5.70
CA LEU A 78 1.20 -6.89 5.01
C LEU A 78 1.83 -8.24 5.38
N GLU A 79 1.87 -8.59 6.67
CA GLU A 79 2.37 -9.87 7.15
C GLU A 79 1.58 -11.04 6.57
N HIS A 80 0.25 -10.91 6.50
CA HIS A 80 -0.61 -11.91 5.88
C HIS A 80 -0.28 -12.09 4.40
N PHE A 81 -0.17 -10.98 3.65
CA PHE A 81 0.19 -11.00 2.23
C PHE A 81 1.54 -11.69 2.00
N VAL A 82 2.57 -11.31 2.77
CA VAL A 82 3.91 -11.90 2.64
C VAL A 82 3.89 -13.39 2.99
N SER A 83 3.21 -13.77 4.06
CA SER A 83 3.09 -15.16 4.51
C SER A 83 2.40 -16.03 3.45
N GLN A 84 1.31 -15.54 2.85
CA GLN A 84 0.61 -16.23 1.77
C GLN A 84 1.54 -16.51 0.57
N ARG A 85 2.35 -15.51 0.17
CA ARG A 85 3.31 -15.65 -0.94
C ARG A 85 4.48 -16.59 -0.61
N CYS A 86 4.98 -16.56 0.62
CA CYS A 86 6.03 -17.49 1.06
C CYS A 86 5.53 -18.94 1.01
N SER A 87 4.32 -19.22 1.53
CA SER A 87 3.73 -20.57 1.49
C SER A 87 3.44 -21.06 0.06
N GLU A 88 3.07 -20.16 -0.86
CA GLU A 88 2.91 -20.51 -2.29
C GLU A 88 4.23 -20.88 -2.96
N SER A 89 5.32 -20.21 -2.59
CA SER A 89 6.67 -20.50 -3.08
C SER A 89 7.19 -21.85 -2.58
N GLU A 90 6.91 -22.20 -1.33
CA GLU A 90 7.29 -23.50 -0.73
C GLU A 90 6.55 -24.69 -1.35
N ARG A 91 5.34 -24.46 -1.88
CA ARG A 91 4.51 -25.50 -2.51
C ARG A 91 4.96 -25.89 -3.93
N GLY A 92 6.11 -25.39 -4.39
CA GLY A 92 6.73 -25.80 -5.66
C GLY A 92 6.00 -25.30 -6.91
N LYS A 93 5.12 -24.30 -6.81
CA LYS A 93 4.56 -23.64 -7.99
C LYS A 93 5.67 -22.81 -8.62
N ASN A 94 6.18 -23.24 -9.78
CA ASN A 94 7.17 -22.52 -10.59
C ASN A 94 6.97 -21.00 -10.48
N PHE A 95 8.02 -20.26 -10.10
CA PHE A 95 7.98 -18.80 -9.89
C PHE A 95 7.46 -18.02 -11.11
N LEU A 96 7.50 -18.65 -12.29
CA LEU A 96 6.97 -18.16 -13.57
C LEU A 96 5.47 -18.46 -13.79
N CYS A 97 4.89 -19.51 -13.17
CA CYS A 97 3.45 -19.83 -13.24
C CYS A 97 2.65 -19.35 -12.02
N SER A 98 3.29 -18.94 -10.93
CA SER A 98 2.63 -18.22 -9.82
C SER A 98 2.30 -16.76 -10.17
N GLN A 99 2.63 -16.30 -11.39
CA GLN A 99 2.19 -15.02 -11.95
C GLN A 99 0.70 -14.99 -12.30
N GLU A 100 0.04 -16.13 -12.53
CA GLU A 100 -1.28 -16.21 -13.17
C GLU A 100 -2.46 -16.48 -12.24
N ASN A 101 -2.22 -16.79 -10.96
CA ASN A 101 -3.28 -17.13 -9.98
C ASN A 101 -3.40 -16.11 -8.85
N GLN A 102 -3.17 -14.81 -9.12
CA GLN A 102 -3.66 -13.80 -8.19
C GLN A 102 -5.13 -13.58 -8.50
N ASP A 103 -6.01 -13.93 -7.56
CA ASP A 103 -7.41 -13.53 -7.66
C ASP A 103 -7.46 -11.99 -7.72
N PRO A 104 -7.85 -11.38 -8.85
CA PRO A 104 -7.94 -9.93 -8.95
C PRO A 104 -8.96 -9.35 -7.98
N PHE A 105 -9.88 -10.18 -7.48
CA PHE A 105 -10.89 -9.80 -6.51
C PHE A 105 -10.39 -9.88 -5.07
N ASP A 106 -9.23 -10.50 -4.80
CA ASP A 106 -8.61 -10.48 -3.48
C ASP A 106 -8.27 -9.03 -3.09
N PRO A 107 -8.89 -8.49 -2.02
CA PRO A 107 -8.64 -7.12 -1.60
C PRO A 107 -7.19 -6.83 -1.21
N LEU A 108 -6.40 -7.83 -0.79
CA LEU A 108 -4.97 -7.68 -0.46
C LEU A 108 -4.05 -8.09 -1.63
N SER A 109 -4.56 -8.17 -2.85
CA SER A 109 -3.76 -8.47 -4.04
C SER A 109 -2.78 -7.35 -4.40
N SER A 110 -1.62 -7.70 -4.97
CA SER A 110 -0.67 -6.71 -5.52
C SER A 110 -1.22 -5.96 -6.72
N LEU A 111 -2.28 -6.47 -7.36
CA LEU A 111 -3.00 -5.78 -8.43
C LEU A 111 -3.93 -4.68 -7.91
N ASN A 112 -4.24 -4.65 -6.61
CA ASN A 112 -5.13 -3.65 -6.02
C ASN A 112 -4.36 -2.38 -5.63
N PRO A 113 -4.57 -1.23 -6.30
CA PRO A 113 -3.87 0.01 -5.97
C PRO A 113 -4.20 0.51 -4.55
N GLN A 114 -5.42 0.26 -4.06
CA GLN A 114 -5.85 0.66 -2.72
C GLN A 114 -5.02 -0.04 -1.62
N PHE A 115 -4.72 -1.33 -1.83
CA PHE A 115 -3.86 -2.09 -0.93
C PHE A 115 -2.44 -1.51 -0.90
N LEU A 116 -1.82 -1.32 -2.07
CA LEU A 116 -0.45 -0.79 -2.12
C LEU A 116 -0.33 0.63 -1.58
N ARG A 117 -1.35 1.48 -1.77
CA ARG A 117 -1.42 2.82 -1.13
C ARG A 117 -1.53 2.74 0.39
N GLY A 118 -2.26 1.76 0.92
CA GLY A 118 -2.28 1.51 2.36
C GLY A 118 -0.91 1.11 2.91
N LEU A 119 -0.14 0.32 2.15
CA LEU A 119 1.24 0.00 2.52
C LEU A 119 2.18 1.22 2.48
N LEU A 120 2.01 2.14 1.51
CA LEU A 120 2.74 3.42 1.52
C LEU A 120 2.43 4.23 2.78
N THR A 121 1.16 4.27 3.16
CA THR A 121 0.71 4.97 4.37
C THR A 121 1.30 4.32 5.62
N LEU A 122 1.37 2.99 5.68
CA LEU A 122 2.07 2.26 6.75
C LEU A 122 3.54 2.70 6.87
N GLY A 123 4.27 2.74 5.75
CA GLY A 123 5.66 3.19 5.76
C GLY A 123 5.80 4.62 6.27
N GLN A 124 4.87 5.52 5.93
CA GLN A 124 4.86 6.91 6.41
C GLN A 124 4.59 6.99 7.92
N LEU A 125 3.67 6.16 8.44
CA LEU A 125 3.39 6.09 9.87
C LEU A 125 4.57 5.56 10.67
N GLN A 126 5.27 4.54 10.16
CA GLN A 126 6.47 3.97 10.77
C GLN A 126 7.63 4.96 10.87
N GLN A 127 7.69 5.98 9.99
CA GLN A 127 8.66 7.05 10.12
C GLN A 127 8.35 8.00 11.28
N LYS A 128 7.06 8.23 11.57
CA LYS A 128 6.62 9.16 12.62
C LYS A 128 6.61 8.51 14.01
N ALA A 129 6.22 7.23 14.07
CA ALA A 129 6.06 6.50 15.32
C ALA A 129 6.74 5.13 15.24
N THR A 130 7.63 4.85 16.19
CA THR A 130 8.25 3.53 16.33
C THR A 130 7.19 2.54 16.84
N LEU A 131 6.74 1.63 15.97
CA LEU A 131 5.68 0.66 16.30
C LEU A 131 6.22 -0.52 17.12
N SER A 132 7.38 -1.07 16.75
CA SER A 132 8.06 -2.20 17.42
C SER A 132 9.40 -2.52 16.72
N GLU A 133 10.41 -3.00 17.47
CA GLU A 133 11.70 -3.45 16.90
C GLU A 133 11.59 -4.68 15.98
N LYS A 134 10.53 -5.49 16.13
CA LYS A 134 10.31 -6.71 15.33
C LYS A 134 9.52 -6.45 14.03
N SER A 135 8.98 -5.24 13.86
CA SER A 135 8.24 -4.85 12.67
C SER A 135 9.20 -4.56 11.51
N MET A 136 8.81 -4.87 10.29
CA MET A 136 9.50 -4.38 9.08
C MET A 136 9.75 -2.87 9.15
N THR A 137 10.95 -2.46 8.73
CA THR A 137 11.39 -1.06 8.63
C THR A 137 10.62 -0.32 7.52
N PRO A 138 10.50 1.01 7.59
CA PRO A 138 9.81 1.77 6.55
C PRO A 138 10.47 1.58 5.17
N GLU A 139 11.80 1.46 5.10
CA GLU A 139 12.52 1.18 3.86
C GLU A 139 12.13 -0.18 3.26
N GLN A 140 12.04 -1.23 4.09
CA GLN A 140 11.58 -2.55 3.64
C GLN A 140 10.15 -2.49 3.09
N VAL A 141 9.25 -1.78 3.78
CA VAL A 141 7.87 -1.60 3.31
C VAL A 141 7.85 -0.90 1.95
N TYR A 142 8.58 0.20 1.77
CA TYR A 142 8.62 0.89 0.48
C TYR A 142 9.27 0.07 -0.63
N HIS A 143 10.31 -0.71 -0.33
CA HIS A 143 10.90 -1.63 -1.30
C HIS A 143 9.91 -2.73 -1.74
N ILE A 144 9.14 -3.28 -0.81
CA ILE A 144 8.06 -4.23 -1.13
C ILE A 144 7.03 -3.56 -2.04
N VAL A 145 6.54 -2.37 -1.67
CA VAL A 145 5.56 -1.65 -2.49
C VAL A 145 6.09 -1.36 -3.90
N ALA A 146 7.32 -0.85 -4.03
CA ALA A 146 7.93 -0.58 -5.33
C ALA A 146 8.05 -1.85 -6.19
N ALA A 147 8.48 -2.97 -5.60
CA ALA A 147 8.60 -4.24 -6.31
C ALA A 147 7.23 -4.79 -6.75
N LEU A 148 6.22 -4.71 -5.87
CA LEU A 148 4.86 -5.14 -6.18
C LEU A 148 4.25 -4.25 -7.27
N ALA A 149 4.36 -2.93 -7.15
CA ALA A 149 3.82 -1.99 -8.12
C ALA A 149 4.47 -2.18 -9.50
N ALA A 150 5.80 -2.29 -9.57
CA ALA A 150 6.52 -2.54 -10.82
C ALA A 150 6.07 -3.86 -11.48
N ARG A 151 5.94 -4.94 -10.70
CA ARG A 151 5.42 -6.22 -11.19
C ARG A 151 3.99 -6.09 -11.68
N SER A 152 3.10 -5.45 -10.92
CA SER A 152 1.70 -5.27 -11.29
C SER A 152 1.56 -4.45 -12.57
N VAL A 153 2.28 -3.33 -12.71
CA VAL A 153 2.28 -2.52 -13.94
C VAL A 153 2.71 -3.34 -15.15
N SER A 154 3.72 -4.20 -15.01
CA SER A 154 4.20 -5.06 -16.10
C SER A 154 3.18 -6.13 -16.55
N GLN A 155 2.18 -6.44 -15.73
CA GLN A 155 1.12 -7.41 -16.04
C GLN A 155 -0.04 -6.80 -16.83
N PHE A 156 -0.17 -5.47 -16.87
CA PHE A 156 -1.22 -4.82 -17.64
C PHE A 156 -0.80 -4.66 -19.11
N VAL A 157 -1.51 -5.37 -19.99
CA VAL A 157 -1.34 -5.24 -21.45
C VAL A 157 -1.91 -3.91 -21.96
N CYS A 158 -2.97 -3.41 -21.31
CA CYS A 158 -3.66 -2.18 -21.69
C CYS A 158 -3.47 -1.09 -20.63
N ARG A 159 -3.33 0.16 -21.10
CA ARG A 159 -3.28 1.37 -20.27
C ARG A 159 -4.67 1.64 -19.68
N SER A 160 -4.96 1.00 -18.56
CA SER A 160 -6.21 1.16 -17.82
C SER A 160 -6.06 2.20 -16.70
N GLU A 161 -7.17 2.63 -16.11
CA GLU A 161 -7.10 3.48 -14.93
C GLU A 161 -6.37 2.78 -13.77
N ALA A 162 -6.61 1.48 -13.57
CA ALA A 162 -5.92 0.70 -12.55
C ALA A 162 -4.40 0.66 -12.77
N SER A 163 -3.93 0.51 -14.03
CA SER A 163 -2.50 0.53 -14.32
C SER A 163 -1.88 1.91 -14.04
N ARG A 164 -2.58 3.01 -14.37
CA ARG A 164 -2.13 4.37 -14.02
C ARG A 164 -2.04 4.60 -12.52
N GLN A 165 -3.02 4.10 -11.76
CA GLN A 165 -2.99 4.20 -10.30
C GLN A 165 -1.80 3.43 -9.70
N LEU A 166 -1.41 2.29 -10.30
CA LEU A 166 -0.21 1.54 -9.89
C LEU A 166 1.09 2.22 -10.30
N GLU A 167 1.13 2.88 -11.46
CA GLU A 167 2.27 3.73 -11.86
C GLU A 167 2.49 4.87 -10.85
N TRP A 168 1.41 5.50 -10.38
CA TRP A 168 1.49 6.51 -9.31
C TRP A 168 2.07 5.92 -8.02
N VAL A 169 1.57 4.76 -7.59
CA VAL A 169 2.10 4.06 -6.41
C VAL A 169 3.59 3.73 -6.56
N LEU A 170 4.02 3.32 -7.76
CA LEU A 170 5.43 3.03 -8.05
C LEU A 170 6.29 4.28 -7.89
N LEU A 171 5.84 5.41 -8.46
CA LEU A 171 6.54 6.70 -8.33
C LEU A 171 6.59 7.15 -6.87
N ASP A 172 5.47 7.09 -6.14
CA ASP A 172 5.40 7.46 -4.72
C ASP A 172 6.34 6.60 -3.86
N ALA A 173 6.42 5.30 -4.12
CA ALA A 173 7.32 4.40 -3.41
C ALA A 173 8.79 4.76 -3.66
N HIS A 174 9.16 5.02 -4.91
CA HIS A 174 10.52 5.43 -5.26
C HIS A 174 10.88 6.80 -4.69
N PHE A 175 9.94 7.73 -4.67
CA PHE A 175 10.10 9.05 -4.07
C PHE A 175 10.27 8.96 -2.55
N ALA A 176 9.43 8.17 -1.86
CA ALA A 176 9.55 7.94 -0.42
C ALA A 176 10.93 7.35 -0.05
N LEU A 177 11.44 6.39 -0.83
CA LEU A 177 12.78 5.84 -0.62
C LEU A 177 13.89 6.87 -0.88
N LEU A 178 13.73 7.76 -1.86
CA LEU A 178 14.68 8.85 -2.10
C LEU A 178 14.72 9.81 -0.91
N GLN A 179 13.56 10.19 -0.37
CA GLN A 179 13.45 11.03 0.83
C GLN A 179 14.16 10.37 2.02
N ARG A 180 13.98 9.07 2.23
CA ARG A 180 14.67 8.31 3.30
C ARG A 180 16.19 8.38 3.15
N LEU A 181 16.71 8.22 1.94
CA LEU A 181 18.16 8.27 1.71
C LEU A 181 18.75 9.65 1.94
N ILE A 182 18.02 10.71 1.58
CA ILE A 182 18.44 12.09 1.85
C ILE A 182 18.47 12.33 3.37
N GLN A 183 17.41 11.95 4.09
CA GLN A 183 17.35 12.06 5.57
C GLN A 183 18.48 11.30 6.27
N GLN A 184 18.81 10.09 5.80
CA GLN A 184 19.92 9.31 6.36
C GLN A 184 21.28 9.96 6.08
N GLY A 185 21.47 10.55 4.89
CA GLY A 185 22.69 11.27 4.53
C GLY A 185 22.93 12.52 5.38
N GLU A 186 21.88 13.24 5.75
CA GLU A 186 21.96 14.38 6.67
C GLU A 186 22.38 13.96 8.08
N GLN A 187 21.95 12.77 8.52
CA GLN A 187 22.29 12.23 9.85
C GLN A 187 23.70 11.62 9.92
N GLN A 188 24.26 11.16 8.79
CA GLN A 188 25.56 10.49 8.71
C GLN A 188 26.63 11.33 7.99
N ALA A 189 27.22 12.30 8.70
CA ALA A 189 28.26 13.18 8.17
C ALA A 189 29.56 12.49 7.65
N LYS A 190 29.79 11.21 7.98
CA LYS A 190 31.03 10.47 7.63
C LYS A 190 30.95 9.63 6.34
N ALA A 191 29.77 9.43 5.75
CA ALA A 191 29.58 8.59 4.55
C ALA A 191 29.06 9.39 3.32
N ALA A 192 29.27 10.71 3.31
CA ALA A 192 28.60 11.64 2.40
C ALA A 192 28.85 11.38 0.90
N VAL A 193 30.03 10.89 0.52
CA VAL A 193 30.40 10.69 -0.91
C VAL A 193 29.62 9.53 -1.53
N ASP A 194 29.50 8.40 -0.82
CA ASP A 194 28.73 7.24 -1.30
C ASP A 194 27.22 7.51 -1.29
N THR A 195 26.74 8.25 -0.28
CA THR A 195 25.32 8.64 -0.19
C THR A 195 24.91 9.56 -1.35
N GLN A 196 25.75 10.53 -1.73
CA GLN A 196 25.48 11.42 -2.86
C GLN A 196 25.39 10.65 -4.19
N ALA A 197 26.29 9.68 -4.42
CA ALA A 197 26.24 8.83 -5.61
C ALA A 197 24.96 7.98 -5.67
N LEU A 198 24.50 7.44 -4.54
CA LEU A 198 23.25 6.68 -4.44
C LEU A 198 22.01 7.55 -4.69
N VAL A 199 21.97 8.76 -4.14
CA VAL A 199 20.92 9.75 -4.40
C VAL A 199 20.86 10.09 -5.89
N ALA A 200 21.99 10.40 -6.51
CA ALA A 200 22.06 10.70 -7.94
C ALA A 200 21.54 9.54 -8.81
N LYS A 201 21.98 8.30 -8.51
CA LYS A 201 21.53 7.10 -9.23
C LYS A 201 20.01 6.89 -9.10
N ARG A 202 19.43 7.14 -7.93
CA ARG A 202 17.98 7.05 -7.74
C ARG A 202 17.22 8.17 -8.44
N CYS A 203 17.72 9.40 -8.44
CA CYS A 203 17.12 10.49 -9.21
C CYS A 203 17.10 10.19 -10.71
N GLN A 204 18.19 9.61 -11.25
CA GLN A 204 18.26 9.16 -12.63
C GLN A 204 17.22 8.07 -12.94
N ALA A 205 17.10 7.06 -12.07
CA ALA A 205 16.10 6.00 -12.21
C ALA A 205 14.66 6.55 -12.14
N LEU A 206 14.37 7.45 -11.20
CA LEU A 206 13.06 8.08 -11.07
C LEU A 206 12.72 8.94 -12.31
N THR A 207 13.70 9.69 -12.82
CA THR A 207 13.54 10.47 -14.06
C THR A 207 13.23 9.57 -15.26
N ALA A 208 13.91 8.42 -15.36
CA ALA A 208 13.63 7.43 -16.40
C ALA A 208 12.22 6.85 -16.25
N LEU A 209 11.78 6.53 -15.02
CA LEU A 209 10.43 6.06 -14.76
C LEU A 209 9.38 7.10 -15.18
N ILE A 210 9.51 8.36 -14.75
CA ILE A 210 8.59 9.45 -15.10
C ILE A 210 8.43 9.56 -16.62
N ARG A 211 9.53 9.49 -17.38
CA ARG A 211 9.52 9.55 -18.86
C ARG A 211 8.82 8.36 -19.52
N LEU A 212 8.77 7.21 -18.85
CA LEU A 212 8.15 5.98 -19.35
C LEU A 212 6.70 5.81 -18.86
N THR A 213 6.27 6.59 -17.88
CA THR A 213 4.89 6.53 -17.37
C THR A 213 3.87 7.03 -18.39
N THR A 214 2.64 6.58 -18.21
CA THR A 214 1.45 6.99 -18.97
C THR A 214 0.68 8.11 -18.27
N ILE A 215 1.17 8.53 -17.11
CA ILE A 215 0.67 9.65 -16.33
C ILE A 215 0.95 10.94 -17.11
N SER A 216 -0.10 11.73 -17.34
CA SER A 216 0.04 13.03 -17.98
C SER A 216 0.90 13.96 -17.12
N PRO A 217 1.94 14.60 -17.67
CA PRO A 217 2.69 15.61 -16.93
C PRO A 217 1.73 16.74 -16.54
N CYS A 218 1.83 17.20 -15.28
CA CYS A 218 1.08 18.38 -14.84
C CYS A 218 1.55 19.57 -15.66
N GLN A 219 0.70 20.10 -16.54
CA GLN A 219 0.98 21.30 -17.31
C GLN A 219 1.09 22.54 -16.41
N GLU A 220 0.37 22.56 -15.29
CA GLU A 220 0.33 23.70 -14.33
C GLU A 220 1.65 23.95 -13.57
N LEU A 221 2.63 23.04 -13.63
CA LEU A 221 3.96 23.22 -13.01
C LEU A 221 5.05 23.58 -14.03
N LEU A 222 4.71 23.65 -15.32
CA LEU A 222 5.63 23.88 -16.44
C LEU A 222 5.38 25.22 -17.17
N ASP A 223 4.35 25.97 -16.77
CA ASP A 223 4.08 27.36 -17.16
C ASP A 223 4.44 28.32 -16.00
#